data_AF-A0A8C0IJE4-F1
#
_entry.id   AF-A0A8C0IJE4-F1
#
_cell.length_a   1.000
_cell.length_b   1.000
_cell.length_c   1.000
_cell.angle_alpha   90.00
_cell.angle_beta   90.00
_cell.angle_gamma   90.00
#
_symmetry.space_group_name_H-M   'P 1'
#
loop_
_entity.id
_entity.type
_entity.pdbx_description
1 polymer ?
#
loop_
_entity_poly.entity_id
_entity_poly.type
_entity_poly.pdbx_seq_one_letter_code
_entity_poly.pdbx_strand_id
1 'polypeptide(L)'
;MPPRALPAGPGSPISTPAKPTPPLLNPTHLCSPQAFELATGDYLFEPHSGDEYSRDEDHIAHMVELLGEIPPHFALSGRYSREYFTRRVKGVGAQVLGVSGELRHIPNLRPWALSSVLLEKYEWPREQAAAFAQFLLPMLEFLPEQRPTAAQCLEHPWLGP
;
A
#
# COMPACT_ATOMS: atom_id res chain seq x y z
N MET A 1 75.18 -0.92 -22.02
CA MET A 1 74.35 -0.67 -20.83
C MET A 1 72.91 -0.43 -21.29
N PRO A 2 72.00 -1.40 -21.14
CA PRO A 2 70.58 -1.19 -21.41
C PRO A 2 69.89 -0.53 -20.18
N PRO A 3 68.89 0.35 -20.38
CA PRO A 3 68.16 0.98 -19.28
C PRO A 3 67.20 -0.01 -18.59
N ARG A 4 67.08 0.14 -17.26
CA ARG A 4 66.19 -0.60 -16.35
C ARG A 4 64.72 -0.46 -16.78
N ALA A 5 64.03 -1.58 -16.93
CA ALA A 5 62.57 -1.62 -17.02
C ALA A 5 61.96 -1.28 -15.64
N LEU A 6 60.95 -0.40 -15.64
CA LEU A 6 60.11 -0.09 -14.48
C LEU A 6 59.04 -1.18 -14.29
N PRO A 7 58.63 -1.52 -13.06
CA PRO A 7 57.57 -2.50 -12.82
C PRO A 7 56.19 -1.93 -13.20
N ALA A 8 55.39 -2.74 -13.91
CA ALA A 8 53.99 -2.46 -14.20
C ALA A 8 53.18 -2.40 -12.90
N GLY A 9 52.45 -1.29 -12.70
CA GLY A 9 51.54 -1.09 -11.58
C GLY A 9 50.33 -2.03 -11.60
N PRO A 10 49.61 -2.14 -10.47
CA PRO A 10 48.54 -3.11 -10.27
C PRO A 10 47.35 -2.86 -11.21
N GLY A 11 46.84 -3.95 -11.78
CA GLY A 11 45.74 -3.97 -12.72
C GLY A 11 44.49 -3.25 -12.19
N SER A 12 43.91 -2.42 -13.05
CA SER A 12 42.64 -1.75 -12.80
C SER A 12 41.53 -2.77 -12.53
N PRO A 13 40.66 -2.55 -11.53
CA PRO A 13 39.54 -3.44 -11.27
C PRO A 13 38.55 -3.37 -12.44
N ILE A 14 38.22 -4.55 -12.96
CA ILE A 14 37.16 -4.79 -13.95
C ILE A 14 35.86 -4.17 -13.41
N SER A 15 35.36 -3.13 -14.08
CA SER A 15 34.02 -2.58 -13.81
C SER A 15 32.97 -3.65 -14.12
N THR A 16 32.40 -4.23 -13.08
CA THR A 16 31.15 -4.98 -13.19
C THR A 16 30.03 -4.03 -13.64
N PRO A 17 29.15 -4.45 -14.55
CA PRO A 17 27.98 -3.65 -14.90
C PRO A 17 27.12 -3.47 -13.65
N ALA A 18 26.86 -2.21 -13.29
CA ALA A 18 25.96 -1.85 -12.22
C ALA A 18 24.61 -2.54 -12.44
N LYS A 19 24.22 -3.38 -11.49
CA LYS A 19 22.88 -3.96 -11.40
C LYS A 19 21.88 -2.80 -11.43
N PRO A 20 20.78 -2.85 -12.20
CA PRO A 20 19.80 -1.79 -12.21
C PRO A 20 19.34 -1.55 -10.79
N THR A 21 19.66 -0.37 -10.26
CA THR A 21 19.10 0.15 -9.02
C THR A 21 17.57 0.11 -9.20
N PRO A 22 16.82 -0.53 -8.28
CA PRO A 22 15.37 -0.42 -8.32
C PRO A 22 15.02 1.07 -8.29
N PRO A 23 14.03 1.51 -9.09
CA PRO A 23 13.70 2.92 -9.19
C PRO A 23 13.46 3.47 -7.78
N LEU A 24 14.21 4.52 -7.49
CA LEU A 24 14.04 5.34 -6.30
C LEU A 24 12.55 5.65 -6.16
N LEU A 25 12.05 5.33 -4.97
CA LEU A 25 10.71 5.58 -4.46
C LEU A 25 10.09 6.83 -5.11
N ASN A 26 9.19 6.63 -6.08
CA ASN A 26 8.49 7.75 -6.71
C ASN A 26 7.65 8.47 -5.64
N PRO A 27 7.75 9.81 -5.52
CA PRO A 27 7.01 10.59 -4.52
C PRO A 27 5.48 10.59 -4.71
N THR A 28 4.96 9.83 -5.67
CA THR A 28 3.52 9.66 -5.95
C THR A 28 2.79 8.75 -4.97
N HIS A 29 3.48 8.10 -4.03
CA HIS A 29 2.86 7.10 -3.14
C HIS A 29 2.71 7.51 -1.66
N LEU A 30 3.10 8.72 -1.25
CA LEU A 30 3.39 8.96 0.17
C LEU A 30 2.32 9.68 1.02
N CYS A 31 1.29 10.33 0.44
CA CYS A 31 0.57 11.33 1.24
C CYS A 31 -0.66 10.84 2.04
N SER A 32 -1.21 9.65 1.81
CA SER A 32 -2.47 9.27 2.48
C SER A 32 -2.34 8.92 3.96
N PRO A 33 -1.48 7.98 4.41
CA PRO A 33 -1.44 7.61 5.84
C PRO A 33 -0.93 8.75 6.72
N GLN A 34 -0.02 9.57 6.19
CA GLN A 34 0.55 10.72 6.90
C GLN A 34 -0.49 11.82 7.16
N ALA A 35 -1.47 12.01 6.27
CA ALA A 35 -2.53 12.99 6.51
C ALA A 35 -3.42 12.59 7.69
N PHE A 36 -3.68 11.28 7.87
CA PHE A 36 -4.39 10.78 9.06
C PHE A 36 -3.56 10.99 10.33
N GLU A 37 -2.28 10.62 10.30
CA GLU A 37 -1.36 10.78 11.43
C GLU A 37 -1.24 12.24 11.87
N LEU A 38 -1.15 13.18 10.93
CA LEU A 38 -1.12 14.60 11.25
C LEU A 38 -2.43 15.12 11.84
N ALA A 39 -3.56 14.56 11.44
CA ALA A 39 -4.89 15.00 11.89
C ALA A 39 -5.27 14.43 13.25
N THR A 40 -4.86 13.20 13.56
CA THR A 40 -5.29 12.47 14.77
C THR A 40 -4.18 12.21 15.77
N GLY A 41 -2.91 12.27 15.34
CA GLY A 41 -1.74 11.88 16.14
C GLY A 41 -1.45 10.38 16.16
N ASP A 42 -2.28 9.56 15.52
CA ASP A 42 -2.15 8.10 15.49
C ASP A 42 -1.89 7.59 14.07
N TYR A 43 -1.22 6.45 13.95
CA TYR A 43 -1.08 5.79 12.66
C TYR A 43 -2.43 5.24 12.18
N LEU A 44 -2.72 5.41 10.88
CA LEU A 44 -3.93 4.85 10.25
C LEU A 44 -3.91 3.32 10.25
N PHE A 45 -2.74 2.72 10.05
CA PHE A 45 -2.53 1.28 10.06
C PHE A 45 -1.35 0.93 10.97
N GLU A 46 -1.59 0.09 11.96
CA GLU A 46 -0.55 -0.45 12.84
C GLU A 46 -0.48 -1.97 12.68
N PRO A 47 0.16 -2.47 11.61
CA PRO A 47 0.19 -3.90 11.34
C PRO A 47 1.17 -4.62 12.27
N HIS A 48 0.75 -5.79 12.75
CA HIS A 48 1.49 -6.68 13.64
C HIS A 48 1.75 -8.03 12.97
N SER A 49 2.77 -8.75 13.44
CA SER A 49 2.97 -10.16 13.07
C SER A 49 2.39 -11.04 14.17
N GLY A 50 1.62 -12.05 13.78
CA GLY A 50 1.17 -13.11 14.66
C GLY A 50 1.94 -14.40 14.40
N ASP A 51 1.58 -15.47 15.12
CA ASP A 51 2.16 -16.80 14.92
C ASP A 51 1.81 -17.38 13.53
N GLU A 52 0.61 -17.07 13.02
CA GLU A 52 0.06 -17.63 11.78
C GLU A 52 0.05 -16.64 10.60
N TYR A 53 0.28 -15.34 10.83
CA TYR A 53 0.22 -14.31 9.78
C TYR A 53 1.40 -13.34 9.87
N SER A 54 1.86 -12.89 8.71
CA SER A 54 2.95 -11.91 8.61
C SER A 54 2.45 -10.47 8.78
N ARG A 55 3.36 -9.54 9.11
CA ARG A 55 3.07 -8.10 9.14
C ARG A 55 2.46 -7.58 7.84
N ASP A 56 2.92 -8.08 6.70
CA ASP A 56 2.41 -7.67 5.40
C ASP A 56 0.97 -8.15 5.18
N GLU A 57 0.64 -9.36 5.64
CA GLU A 57 -0.71 -9.91 5.55
C GLU A 57 -1.69 -9.15 6.44
N ASP A 58 -1.28 -8.81 7.67
CA ASP A 58 -2.06 -7.97 8.60
C ASP A 58 -2.25 -6.54 8.05
N HIS A 59 -1.24 -5.99 7.38
CA HIS A 59 -1.38 -4.70 6.71
C HIS A 59 -2.40 -4.76 5.57
N ILE A 60 -2.41 -5.85 4.78
CA ILE A 60 -3.44 -6.07 3.76
C ILE A 60 -4.82 -6.23 4.41
N ALA A 61 -4.92 -6.94 5.53
CA ALA A 61 -6.18 -7.06 6.28
C ALA A 61 -6.74 -5.69 6.65
N HIS A 62 -5.93 -4.81 7.25
CA HIS A 62 -6.36 -3.45 7.59
C HIS A 62 -6.82 -2.64 6.37
N MET A 63 -6.10 -2.74 5.24
CA MET A 63 -6.53 -2.07 4.00
C MET A 63 -7.89 -2.61 3.50
N VAL A 64 -8.11 -3.93 3.58
CA VAL A 64 -9.38 -4.56 3.18
C VAL A 64 -10.52 -4.19 4.13
N GLU A 65 -10.26 -4.11 5.43
CA GLU A 65 -11.25 -3.68 6.41
C GLU A 65 -11.71 -2.24 6.20
N LEU A 66 -10.80 -1.35 5.77
CA LEU A 66 -11.09 0.06 5.52
C LEU A 66 -11.72 0.31 4.14
N LEU A 67 -11.15 -0.28 3.10
CA LEU A 67 -11.48 0.03 1.69
C LEU A 67 -12.41 -1.01 1.05
N GLY A 68 -12.58 -2.17 1.69
CA GLY A 68 -13.34 -3.29 1.14
C GLY A 68 -12.49 -4.24 0.29
N GLU A 69 -13.18 -5.06 -0.51
CA GLU A 69 -12.54 -6.15 -1.26
C GLU A 69 -11.56 -5.64 -2.33
N ILE A 70 -10.36 -6.22 -2.35
CA ILE A 70 -9.36 -5.92 -3.38
C ILE A 70 -9.81 -6.49 -4.72
N PRO A 71 -9.77 -5.72 -5.82
CA PRO A 71 -10.10 -6.22 -7.15
C PRO A 71 -9.28 -7.48 -7.50
N PRO A 72 -9.90 -8.60 -7.92
CA PRO A 72 -9.20 -9.87 -8.11
C PRO A 72 -8.04 -9.82 -9.11
N HIS A 73 -8.19 -9.02 -10.17
CA HIS A 73 -7.14 -8.83 -11.17
C HIS A 73 -5.89 -8.18 -10.56
N PHE A 74 -6.07 -7.27 -9.60
CA PHE A 74 -4.98 -6.61 -8.89
C PHE A 74 -4.37 -7.55 -7.85
N ALA A 75 -5.20 -8.15 -6.98
CA ALA A 75 -4.77 -9.07 -5.93
C ALA A 75 -3.93 -10.24 -6.47
N LEU A 76 -4.28 -10.78 -7.65
CA LEU A 76 -3.62 -11.95 -8.24
C LEU A 76 -2.47 -11.61 -9.20
N SER A 77 -2.30 -10.34 -9.57
CA SER A 77 -1.23 -9.90 -10.48
C SER A 77 0.15 -9.83 -9.80
N GLY A 78 0.16 -9.67 -8.47
CA GLY A 78 1.38 -9.48 -7.71
C GLY A 78 2.30 -10.71 -7.66
N ARG A 79 3.61 -10.48 -7.65
CA ARG A 79 4.64 -11.54 -7.51
C ARG A 79 4.43 -12.40 -6.25
N TYR A 80 3.99 -11.77 -5.16
CA TYR A 80 3.75 -12.38 -3.85
C TYR A 80 2.27 -12.71 -3.60
N SER A 81 1.41 -12.55 -4.62
CA SER A 81 -0.05 -12.79 -4.49
C SER A 81 -0.41 -14.17 -3.93
N ARG A 82 0.39 -15.18 -4.26
CA ARG A 82 0.20 -16.57 -3.81
C ARG A 82 0.60 -16.81 -2.36
N GLU A 83 1.25 -15.86 -1.70
CA GLU A 83 1.63 -15.98 -0.30
C GLU A 83 0.50 -15.46 0.60
N TYR A 84 -0.13 -14.35 0.21
CA TYR A 84 -1.17 -13.69 1.00
C TYR A 84 -2.60 -14.12 0.65
N PHE A 85 -2.89 -14.33 -0.64
CA PHE A 85 -4.26 -14.61 -1.09
C PHE A 85 -4.48 -16.09 -1.37
N THR A 86 -5.63 -16.61 -0.90
CA THR A 86 -6.09 -17.92 -1.35
C THR A 86 -6.75 -17.80 -2.71
N ARG A 87 -6.48 -18.77 -3.61
CA ARG A 87 -7.22 -18.89 -4.87
C ARG A 87 -8.51 -19.67 -4.58
N ARG A 88 -9.42 -19.07 -3.81
CA ARG A 88 -10.77 -19.63 -3.65
C ARG A 88 -11.65 -19.12 -4.78
N VAL A 89 -12.16 -20.06 -5.56
CA VAL A 89 -13.22 -19.80 -6.53
C VAL A 89 -14.52 -19.72 -5.74
N LYS A 90 -15.11 -18.52 -5.60
CA LYS A 90 -16.49 -18.42 -5.12
C LYS A 90 -17.42 -18.68 -6.31
N GLY A 91 -18.19 -19.76 -6.23
CA GLY A 91 -19.20 -20.09 -7.22
C GLY A 91 -19.93 -21.40 -6.92
N VAL A 92 -21.23 -21.31 -6.64
CA VAL A 92 -22.19 -22.41 -6.81
C VAL A 92 -23.01 -22.06 -8.06
N GLY A 93 -22.86 -22.81 -9.15
CA GLY A 93 -23.56 -22.57 -10.41
C GLY A 93 -22.76 -21.74 -11.43
N ALA A 94 -23.23 -21.76 -12.69
CA ALA A 94 -22.52 -21.37 -13.94
C ALA A 94 -22.07 -19.90 -14.08
N GLN A 95 -21.92 -19.18 -12.97
CA GLN A 95 -21.39 -17.82 -12.92
C GLN A 95 -20.15 -17.85 -12.01
N VAL A 96 -18.98 -18.06 -12.61
CA VAL A 96 -17.69 -17.88 -11.93
C VAL A 96 -17.51 -16.37 -11.73
N LEU A 97 -18.10 -15.84 -10.66
CA LEU A 97 -17.99 -14.43 -10.31
C LEU A 97 -16.72 -14.24 -9.45
N GLY A 98 -15.57 -14.38 -10.09
CA GLY A 98 -14.28 -13.97 -9.53
C GLY A 98 -13.61 -14.95 -8.55
N VAL A 99 -12.30 -14.74 -8.40
CA VAL A 99 -11.51 -15.32 -7.32
C VAL A 99 -11.59 -14.33 -6.17
N SER A 100 -12.17 -14.71 -5.03
CA SER A 100 -12.09 -13.85 -3.85
C SER A 100 -10.68 -13.97 -3.28
N GLY A 101 -9.95 -12.86 -3.26
CA GLY A 101 -8.68 -12.73 -2.55
C GLY A 101 -8.91 -12.72 -1.04
N GLU A 102 -9.51 -13.77 -0.49
CA GLU A 102 -9.57 -13.96 0.95
C GLU A 102 -8.13 -14.16 1.45
N LEU A 103 -7.79 -13.49 2.55
CA LEU A 103 -6.50 -13.67 3.20
C LEU A 103 -6.44 -15.09 3.76
N ARG A 104 -5.27 -15.73 3.62
CA ARG A 104 -5.10 -17.14 3.99
C ARG A 104 -5.22 -17.36 5.48
N HIS A 105 -4.59 -16.50 6.26
CA HIS A 105 -4.42 -16.70 7.69
C HIS A 105 -5.32 -15.77 8.53
N ILE A 106 -5.96 -14.78 7.89
CA ILE A 106 -6.88 -13.83 8.54
C ILE A 106 -8.30 -13.94 7.91
N PRO A 107 -9.10 -14.93 8.32
CA PRO A 107 -10.42 -15.18 7.72
C PRO A 107 -11.52 -14.25 8.21
N ASN A 108 -11.36 -13.62 9.39
CA ASN A 108 -12.38 -12.80 10.03
C ASN A 108 -12.00 -11.32 10.00
N LEU A 109 -12.20 -10.69 8.84
CA LEU A 109 -12.06 -9.25 8.68
C LEU A 109 -13.27 -8.53 9.25
N ARG A 110 -13.05 -7.42 9.95
CA ARG A 110 -14.09 -6.56 10.50
C ARG A 110 -14.09 -5.23 9.76
N PRO A 111 -14.97 -5.05 8.75
CA PRO A 111 -15.03 -3.80 8.01
C PRO A 111 -15.34 -2.62 8.93
N TRP A 112 -14.65 -1.51 8.72
CA TRP A 112 -14.86 -0.27 9.46
C TRP A 112 -14.80 0.93 8.52
N ALA A 113 -15.63 1.93 8.79
CA ALA A 113 -15.64 3.17 8.04
C ALA A 113 -14.76 4.21 8.72
N LEU A 114 -13.87 4.85 7.96
CA LEU A 114 -12.99 5.91 8.45
C LEU A 114 -13.75 7.02 9.18
N SER A 115 -14.88 7.46 8.61
CA SER A 115 -15.74 8.49 9.21
C SER A 115 -16.32 8.07 10.56
N SER A 116 -16.65 6.79 10.75
CA SER A 116 -17.15 6.27 12.03
C SER A 116 -16.06 6.27 13.09
N VAL A 117 -14.84 5.87 12.72
CA VAL A 117 -13.69 5.93 13.64
C VAL A 117 -13.39 7.36 14.07
N LEU A 118 -13.40 8.31 13.13
CA LEU A 118 -13.20 9.73 13.45
C LEU A 118 -14.29 10.29 14.37
N LEU A 119 -15.54 9.92 14.13
CA LEU A 119 -16.68 10.34 14.94
C LEU A 119 -16.65 9.72 16.36
N GLU A 120 -16.41 8.41 16.46
CA GLU A 120 -16.56 7.66 17.72
C GLU A 120 -15.29 7.70 18.58
N LYS A 121 -14.11 7.51 17.98
CA LYS A 121 -12.84 7.45 18.71
C LYS A 121 -12.24 8.84 18.94
N TYR A 122 -12.32 9.72 17.94
CA TYR A 122 -11.69 11.05 18.00
C TYR A 122 -12.70 12.17 18.25
N GLU A 123 -13.99 11.85 18.39
CA GLU A 123 -15.07 12.79 18.70
C GLU A 123 -15.20 13.93 17.67
N TRP A 124 -14.82 13.67 16.41
CA TRP A 124 -14.93 14.67 15.34
C TRP A 124 -16.40 14.97 15.02
N PRO A 125 -16.76 16.23 14.68
CA PRO A 125 -18.08 16.53 14.15
C PRO A 125 -18.37 15.69 12.90
N ARG A 126 -19.58 15.14 12.81
CA ARG A 126 -19.98 14.24 11.71
C ARG A 126 -19.65 14.79 10.31
N GLU A 127 -19.90 16.08 10.08
CA GLU A 127 -19.62 16.73 8.81
C GLU A 127 -18.12 16.81 8.50
N GLN A 128 -17.30 17.12 9.51
CA GLN A 128 -15.84 17.17 9.36
C GLN A 128 -15.25 15.77 9.15
N ALA A 129 -15.72 14.78 9.90
CA ALA A 129 -15.31 13.39 9.73
C ALA A 129 -15.64 12.86 8.33
N ALA A 130 -16.84 13.19 7.82
CA ALA A 130 -17.25 12.82 6.46
C ALA A 130 -16.40 13.53 5.40
N ALA A 131 -16.16 14.84 5.53
CA ALA A 131 -15.35 15.61 4.60
C ALA A 131 -13.89 15.14 4.55
N PHE A 132 -13.31 14.83 5.71
CA PHE A 132 -11.94 14.30 5.78
C PHE A 132 -11.85 12.88 5.22
N ALA A 133 -12.83 12.02 5.50
CA ALA A 133 -12.88 10.69 4.89
C ALA A 133 -13.01 10.77 3.36
N GLN A 134 -13.84 11.69 2.85
CA GLN A 134 -13.99 11.93 1.41
C GLN A 134 -12.68 12.43 0.77
N PHE A 135 -11.89 13.23 1.48
CA PHE A 135 -10.57 13.65 1.05
C PHE A 135 -9.57 12.48 1.06
N LEU A 136 -9.56 11.66 2.11
CA LEU A 136 -8.53 10.67 2.35
C LEU A 136 -8.71 9.36 1.57
N LEU A 137 -9.93 8.85 1.47
CA LEU A 137 -10.23 7.54 0.87
C LEU A 137 -9.75 7.43 -0.60
N PRO A 138 -9.95 8.43 -1.48
CA PRO A 138 -9.44 8.35 -2.85
C PRO A 138 -7.91 8.20 -2.93
N MET A 139 -7.17 8.76 -1.96
CA MET A 139 -5.71 8.62 -1.89
C MET A 139 -5.26 7.25 -1.38
N LEU A 140 -6.17 6.42 -0.88
CA LEU A 140 -5.93 5.05 -0.42
C LEU A 140 -6.34 3.99 -1.45
N GLU A 141 -6.87 4.39 -2.62
CA GLU A 141 -7.37 3.49 -3.65
C GLU A 141 -6.36 2.40 -4.06
N PHE A 142 -6.84 1.15 -4.17
CA PHE A 142 -5.98 -0.01 -4.42
C PHE A 142 -5.26 0.14 -5.76
N LEU A 143 -6.00 0.54 -6.80
CA LEU A 143 -5.49 0.75 -8.14
C LEU A 143 -4.75 2.10 -8.22
N PRO A 144 -3.43 2.11 -8.44
CA PRO A 144 -2.67 3.36 -8.54
C PRO A 144 -3.20 4.31 -9.60
N GLU A 145 -3.77 3.79 -10.68
CA GLU A 145 -4.32 4.57 -11.80
C GLU A 145 -5.61 5.32 -11.44
N GLN A 146 -6.30 4.90 -10.38
CA GLN A 146 -7.52 5.54 -9.89
C GLN A 146 -7.23 6.55 -8.76
N ARG A 147 -6.01 6.56 -8.20
CA ARG A 147 -5.63 7.53 -7.19
C ARG A 147 -5.50 8.94 -7.78
N PRO A 148 -6.04 9.97 -7.11
CA PRO A 148 -5.83 11.34 -7.52
C PRO A 148 -4.35 11.71 -7.41
N THR A 149 -3.88 12.54 -8.32
CA THR A 149 -2.55 13.14 -8.23
C THR A 149 -2.51 14.16 -7.10
N ALA A 150 -1.31 14.46 -6.57
CA ALA A 150 -1.17 15.47 -5.52
C ALA A 150 -1.76 16.84 -5.92
N ALA A 151 -1.64 17.22 -7.20
CA ALA A 151 -2.25 18.43 -7.73
C ALA A 151 -3.77 18.42 -7.64
N GLN A 152 -4.42 17.29 -7.95
CA GLN A 152 -5.87 17.12 -7.80
C GLN A 152 -6.29 17.11 -6.33
N CYS A 153 -5.49 16.52 -5.43
CA CYS A 153 -5.77 16.56 -4.00
C CYS A 153 -5.77 17.99 -3.44
N LEU A 154 -4.88 18.87 -3.94
CA LEU A 154 -4.81 20.28 -3.52
C LEU A 154 -6.07 21.08 -3.91
N GLU A 155 -6.81 20.63 -4.93
CA GLU A 155 -8.08 21.25 -5.34
C GLU A 155 -9.27 20.78 -4.48
N HIS A 156 -9.07 19.80 -3.58
CA HIS A 156 -10.17 19.25 -2.79
C HIS A 156 -10.72 20.31 -1.80
N PRO A 157 -12.06 20.46 -1.67
CA PRO A 157 -12.68 21.45 -0.80
C PRO A 157 -12.27 21.37 0.68
N TRP A 158 -11.73 20.22 1.12
CA TRP A 158 -11.23 20.06 2.48
C TRP A 158 -9.95 20.85 2.76
N LEU A 159 -9.10 21.10 1.74
CA LEU A 159 -7.88 21.90 1.86
C LEU A 159 -8.09 23.38 1.50
N GLY A 160 -9.18 23.69 0.78
CA GLY A 160 -9.54 25.05 0.38
C GLY A 160 -10.36 25.78 1.46
N PRO A 161 -10.31 27.12 1.49
CA PRO A 161 -11.11 27.95 2.38
C PRO A 161 -12.61 27.95 2.06
#